data_AF-A0A0C2S7Y6-F1
#
_entry.id   AF-A0A0C2S7Y6-F1
#
_cell.length_a   1.000
_cell.length_b   1.000
_cell.length_c   1.000
_cell.angle_alpha   90.00
_cell.angle_beta   90.00
_cell.angle_gamma   90.00
#
_symmetry.space_group_name_H-M   'P 1'
#
loop_
_entity.id
_entity.type
_entity.pdbx_description
1 polymer ?
#
loop_
_entity_poly.entity_id
_entity_poly.type
_entity_poly.pdbx_seq_one_letter_code
_entity_poly.pdbx_strand_id
1 'polypeptide(L)' 'MIQHFQYQKLYAKDLPGWSFSFTYMGEQVKGIYHKNGKIEWLSDAPEKDQDKVIQQIHDLMLFHVYGD' A
#
# COMPACT_ATOMS: atom_id res chain seq x y z
N MET A 1 -12.69 -6.81 2.99
CA MET A 1 -11.39 -7.52 2.93
C MET A 1 -10.65 -7.02 1.70
N ILE A 2 -9.34 -6.78 1.82
CA ILE A 2 -8.51 -6.36 0.69
C ILE A 2 -8.41 -7.55 -0.27
N GLN A 3 -8.67 -7.33 -1.56
CA GLN A 3 -8.58 -8.36 -2.59
C GLN A 3 -7.57 -7.96 -3.66
N HIS A 4 -6.90 -8.94 -4.26
CA HIS A 4 -5.92 -8.73 -5.34
C HIS A 4 -4.82 -7.72 -4.97
N PHE A 5 -4.30 -7.78 -3.74
CA PHE A 5 -3.20 -6.92 -3.31
C PHE A 5 -1.95 -7.18 -4.18
N GLN A 6 -1.55 -6.14 -4.90
CA GLN A 6 -0.34 -6.11 -5.70
C GLN A 6 0.54 -4.98 -5.20
N TYR A 7 1.84 -5.22 -5.18
CA TYR A 7 2.84 -4.21 -4.88
C TYR A 7 3.93 -4.27 -5.95
N GLN A 8 4.46 -3.10 -6.31
CA GLN A 8 5.55 -2.95 -7.25
C GLN A 8 6.59 -1.99 -6.67
N LYS A 9 7.87 -2.37 -6.77
CA LYS A 9 8.98 -1.51 -6.37
C LYS A 9 9.02 -0.31 -7.31
N LEU A 10 8.87 0.89 -6.75
CA LEU A 10 9.07 2.13 -7.48
C LEU A 10 10.58 2.34 -7.62
N TYR A 11 11.14 1.91 -8.75
CA TYR A 11 12.53 2.18 -9.14
C TYR A 11 12.64 3.63 -9.67
N ALA A 12 12.14 4.61 -8.92
CA ALA A 12 12.43 6.01 -9.21
C ALA A 12 13.78 6.34 -8.57
N LYS A 13 14.73 6.82 -9.38
CA LYS A 13 16.15 7.09 -9.04
C LYS A 13 16.38 7.85 -7.72
N ASP A 14 15.39 8.56 -7.19
CA ASP A 14 15.51 9.43 -6.01
C ASP A 14 14.60 9.05 -4.82
N LEU A 15 13.62 8.14 -4.98
CA LEU A 15 12.67 7.81 -3.91
C LEU A 15 12.44 6.30 -3.80
N PRO A 16 12.96 5.64 -2.74
CA PRO A 16 12.62 4.25 -2.45
C PRO A 16 11.18 4.18 -1.93
N GLY A 17 10.26 3.88 -2.83
CA GLY A 17 8.86 3.61 -2.53
C GLY A 17 8.40 2.30 -3.17
N TRP A 18 7.22 1.85 -2.77
CA TRP A 18 6.51 0.73 -3.37
C TRP A 18 5.11 1.21 -3.73
N SER A 19 4.75 1.17 -5.01
CA SER A 19 3.35 1.38 -5.38
C SER A 19 2.58 0.12 -5.01
N PHE A 20 1.37 0.29 -4.48
CA PHE A 20 0.46 -0.80 -4.22
C PHE A 20 -0.90 -0.53 -4.86
N SER A 21 -1.59 -1.59 -5.22
CA SER A 21 -2.93 -1.56 -5.76
C SER A 21 -3.73 -2.75 -5.25
N PHE A 22 -5.00 -2.52 -4.93
CA PHE A 22 -5.91 -3.55 -4.48
C PHE A 22 -7.36 -3.16 -4.80
N THR A 23 -8.25 -4.15 -4.75
CA THR A 23 -9.68 -3.94 -4.88
C THR A 23 -10.33 -3.99 -3.50
N TYR A 24 -11.08 -2.94 -3.16
CA TYR A 24 -11.82 -2.82 -1.91
C TYR A 24 -13.27 -2.44 -2.21
N MET A 25 -14.23 -3.27 -1.77
CA MET A 25 -15.66 -3.07 -2.02
C MET A 25 -16.06 -2.92 -3.51
N GLY A 26 -15.24 -3.43 -4.43
CA GLY A 26 -15.46 -3.29 -5.88
C GLY A 26 -14.79 -2.06 -6.49
N GLU A 27 -14.17 -1.22 -5.67
CA GLU A 27 -13.42 -0.05 -6.10
C GLU A 27 -11.92 -0.35 -6.13
N GLN A 28 -11.25 0.14 -7.16
CA GLN A 28 -9.80 -0.01 -7.30
C GLN A 28 -9.10 1.09 -6.52
N VAL A 29 -8.42 0.68 -5.46
CA VAL A 29 -7.65 1.57 -4.60
C VAL A 29 -6.17 1.39 -4.91
N LYS A 30 -5.47 2.50 -5.07
CA LYS A 30 -4.04 2.53 -5.37
C LYS A 30 -3.36 3.59 -4.52
N GLY A 31 -2.11 3.34 -4.18
CA GLY A 31 -1.29 4.26 -3.42
C GLY A 31 0.19 3.94 -3.52
N ILE A 32 0.99 4.76 -2.86
CA ILE A 32 2.44 4.62 -2.76
C ILE A 32 2.80 4.48 -1.28
N TYR A 33 3.50 3.41 -0.97
CA TYR A 33 4.11 3.16 0.31
C TYR A 33 5.55 3.65 0.28
N HIS A 34 5.88 4.65 1.08
CA HIS A 34 7.24 5.14 1.21
C HIS A 34 8.02 4.30 2.23
N LYS A 35 9.32 4.14 2.02
CA LYS A 35 10.22 3.49 3.00
C LYS A 35 10.18 4.12 4.40
N ASN A 36 9.75 5.38 4.51
CA ASN A 36 9.56 6.06 5.79
C ASN A 36 8.25 5.67 6.52
N GLY A 37 7.47 4.72 6.00
CA GLY A 37 6.17 4.30 6.55
C GLY A 37 4.99 5.18 6.15
N LYS A 38 5.23 6.25 5.38
CA LYS A 38 4.19 7.14 4.87
C LYS A 38 3.44 6.46 3.72
N ILE A 39 2.12 6.53 3.75
CA ILE A 39 1.26 6.08 2.64
C ILE A 39 0.67 7.29 1.95
N GLU A 40 0.82 7.34 0.63
CA GLU A 40 0.23 8.34 -0.24
C GLU A 40 -0.84 7.69 -1.11
N TRP A 41 -2.10 8.09 -0.91
CA TRP A 41 -3.24 7.55 -1.66
C TRP A 41 -3.36 8.25 -3.01
N LEU A 42 -3.40 7.48 -4.09
CA LEU A 42 -3.56 7.97 -5.47
C LEU A 42 -4.99 7.83 -5.99
N SER A 43 -5.86 7.18 -5.23
CA SER A 43 -7.28 6.94 -5.50
C SER A 43 -8.09 7.21 -4.23
N ASP A 44 -9.42 7.15 -4.35
CA ASP A 44 -10.34 7.17 -3.21
C ASP A 44 -9.92 6.14 -2.16
N ALA A 45 -9.34 6.67 -1.08
CA ALA A 45 -8.98 5.87 0.07
C ALA A 45 -10.27 5.52 0.82
N PRO A 46 -10.40 4.30 1.33
CA PRO A 46 -11.55 3.94 2.13
C PRO A 46 -11.50 4.69 3.47
N GLU A 47 -12.02 5.91 3.57
CA GLU A 47 -11.91 6.77 4.77
C GLU A 47 -12.35 6.06 6.06
N LYS A 48 -13.41 5.23 5.98
CA LYS A 48 -13.94 4.48 7.13
C LYS A 48 -13.02 3.37 7.64
N ASP A 49 -12.25 2.75 6.75
CA ASP A 49 -11.38 1.61 7.06
C ASP A 49 -9.91 1.96 6.82
N GLN A 50 -9.60 3.23 6.60
CA GLN A 50 -8.30 3.69 6.16
C GLN A 50 -7.22 3.23 7.12
N ASP A 51 -7.43 3.42 8.43
CA ASP A 51 -6.48 3.01 9.47
C ASP A 51 -6.23 1.49 9.46
N LYS A 52 -7.30 0.70 9.33
CA LYS A 52 -7.24 -0.77 9.20
C LYS A 52 -6.50 -1.23 7.94
N VAL A 53 -6.70 -0.52 6.84
CA VAL A 53 -6.05 -0.83 5.57
C VAL A 53 -4.58 -0.43 5.62
N ILE A 54 -4.25 0.74 6.19
CA ILE A 54 -2.88 1.19 6.46
C ILE A 54 -2.14 0.16 7.30
N GLN A 55 -2.74 -0.30 8.40
CA GLN A 55 -2.16 -1.32 9.27
C GLN A 55 -1.89 -2.64 8.52
N GLN A 56 -2.84 -3.11 7.69
CA GLN A 56 -2.63 -4.32 6.88
C GLN A 56 -1.52 -4.14 5.84
N ILE A 57 -1.44 -2.98 5.18
CA ILE A 57 -0.38 -2.69 4.22
C ILE A 57 0.97 -2.63 4.94
N HIS A 58 1.03 -1.99 6.12
CA HIS A 58 2.22 -1.95 6.97
C HIS A 58 2.68 -3.37 7.29
N ASP A 59 1.79 -4.22 7.79
CA ASP A 59 2.11 -5.60 8.17
C ASP A 59 2.59 -6.44 6.96
N LEU A 60 1.87 -6.37 5.83
CA LEU A 60 2.24 -7.04 4.58
C LEU A 60 3.61 -6.59 4.06
N MET A 61 3.86 -5.28 4.07
CA MET A 61 5.15 -4.71 3.66
C MET A 61 6.26 -5.11 4.64
N LEU A 62 6.01 -5.08 5.95
CA LEU A 62 7.01 -5.47 6.96
C LEU A 62 7.39 -6.94 6.80
N PHE A 63 6.39 -7.80 6.61
CA PHE A 63 6.57 -9.22 6.38
C PHE A 63 7.36 -9.50 5.09
N HIS A 64 7.12 -8.75 4.02
CA HIS A 64 7.83 -8.93 2.75
C HIS A 64 9.20 -8.23 2.64
N VAL A 65 9.42 -7.13 3.37
CA VAL A 65 10.63 -6.32 3.26
C VAL A 65 11.66 -6.65 4.35
N TYR A 66 11.21 -7.00 5.56
CA TYR A 66 12.06 -7.24 6.73
C TYR A 66 11.97 -8.66 7.28
N GLY A 67 11.17 -9.53 6.66
CA GLY A 67 10.91 -10.90 7.13
C GLY A 67 11.95 -11.95 6.73
N ASP A 68 13.06 -11.59 6.09
CA ASP A 68 14.21 -12.46 5.77
C ASP A 68 15.54 -11.76 6.09
#